data_AF-A0AAQ0H1B8-F1
#
_entry.id   AF-A0AAQ0H1B8-F1
#
_cell.length_a   1.000
_cell.length_b   1.000
_cell.length_c   1.000
_cell.angle_alpha   90.00
_cell.angle_beta   90.00
_cell.angle_gamma   90.00
#
_symmetry.space_group_name_H-M   'P 1'
#
loop_
_entity.id
_entity.type
_entity.pdbx_description
1 polymer ?
#
loop_
_entity_poly.entity_id
_entity_poly.type
_entity_poly.pdbx_seq_one_letter_code
_entity_poly.pdbx_strand_id
1 'polypeptide(L)'
;MSTTLEKILRDEMVRYLVTKTMFCPIAGHVLDERTCVVLNDIDGDPLMVLSPDGWSRIAAKVENQARLLEKGVTVDLNTILPR
;
A
#
# COMPACT_ATOMS: atom_id res chain seq x y z
N MET A 1 -21.52 -2.86 -0.21
CA MET A 1 -21.18 -2.81 1.23
C MET A 1 -20.26 -3.99 1.49
N SER A 2 -18.95 -3.77 1.64
CA SER A 2 -18.02 -4.86 1.95
C SER A 2 -18.47 -5.55 3.23
N THR A 3 -18.55 -6.87 3.18
CA THR A 3 -18.97 -7.66 4.33
C THR A 3 -17.91 -7.53 5.42
N THR A 4 -18.32 -7.47 6.68
CA THR A 4 -17.42 -7.26 7.84
C THR A 4 -16.17 -8.16 7.80
N LEU A 5 -16.28 -9.37 7.24
CA LEU A 5 -15.18 -10.33 7.11
C LEU A 5 -14.10 -9.89 6.11
N GLU A 6 -14.47 -9.41 4.91
CA GLU A 6 -13.50 -8.94 3.90
C GLU A 6 -12.65 -7.81 4.45
N LYS A 7 -13.27 -6.87 5.17
CA LYS A 7 -12.56 -5.78 5.82
C LYS A 7 -11.58 -6.28 6.88
N ILE A 8 -12.00 -7.22 7.73
CA ILE A 8 -11.14 -7.83 8.75
C ILE A 8 -9.94 -8.53 8.07
N LEU A 9 -10.18 -9.31 7.03
CA LEU A 9 -9.12 -10.01 6.30
C LEU A 9 -8.12 -9.04 5.68
N ARG A 10 -8.60 -7.97 5.03
CA ARG A 10 -7.75 -6.90 4.50
C ARG A 10 -6.91 -6.26 5.60
N ASP A 11 -7.51 -5.88 6.73
CA ASP A 11 -6.80 -5.22 7.83
C ASP A 11 -5.69 -6.12 8.41
N GLU A 12 -5.96 -7.42 8.58
CA GLU A 12 -4.94 -8.39 9.03
C GLU A 12 -3.83 -8.62 7.98
N MET A 13 -4.15 -8.63 6.69
CA MET A 13 -3.15 -8.71 5.63
C MET A 13 -2.23 -7.48 5.63
N VAL A 14 -2.79 -6.27 5.79
CA VAL A 14 -2.01 -5.04 5.88
C VAL A 14 -1.09 -5.08 7.11
N ARG A 15 -1.62 -5.48 8.27
CA ARG A 15 -0.81 -5.66 9.50
C ARG A 15 0.32 -6.66 9.30
N TYR A 16 0.03 -7.78 8.63
CA TYR A 16 1.05 -8.79 8.29
C TYR A 16 2.17 -8.18 7.42
N LEU A 17 1.82 -7.42 6.37
CA LEU A 17 2.78 -6.80 5.46
C LEU A 17 3.65 -5.74 6.16
N VAL A 18 3.06 -4.93 7.03
CA VAL A 18 3.78 -3.96 7.88
C VAL A 18 4.76 -4.68 8.80
N THR A 19 4.32 -5.74 9.49
CA THR A 19 5.15 -6.50 10.43
C THR A 19 6.27 -7.27 9.73
N LYS A 20 6.00 -7.83 8.54
CA LYS A 20 6.98 -8.59 7.76
C LYS A 20 8.11 -7.71 7.23
N THR A 21 7.76 -6.51 6.76
CA THR A 21 8.74 -5.63 6.10
C THR A 21 9.42 -4.71 7.10
N MET A 22 8.69 -4.25 8.14
CA MET A 22 9.06 -3.31 9.20
C MET A 22 9.51 -1.92 8.73
N PHE A 23 10.37 -1.85 7.71
CA PHE A 23 10.90 -0.63 7.13
C PHE A 23 10.41 -0.49 5.68
N CYS A 24 10.05 0.72 5.30
CA CYS A 24 9.66 1.02 3.94
C CYS A 24 10.85 0.79 2.99
N PRO A 25 10.70 -0.03 1.94
CA PRO A 25 11.81 -0.36 1.04
C PRO A 25 12.34 0.82 0.21
N ILE A 26 11.58 1.92 0.13
CA ILE A 26 11.90 3.10 -0.69
C ILE A 26 12.50 4.24 0.16
N ALA A 27 11.94 4.47 1.35
CA ALA A 27 12.31 5.60 2.21
C ALA A 27 13.13 5.20 3.45
N GLY A 28 13.11 3.92 3.84
CA GLY A 28 13.82 3.41 5.02
C GLY A 28 13.14 3.70 6.36
N HIS A 29 12.00 4.40 6.38
CA HIS A 29 11.23 4.67 7.59
C HIS A 29 10.51 3.43 8.12
N VAL A 30 10.32 3.35 9.44
CA VAL A 30 9.45 2.35 10.05
C VAL A 30 8.02 2.50 9.49
N LEU A 31 7.41 1.39 9.13
CA LEU A 31 6.04 1.32 8.65
C LEU A 31 5.08 1.36 9.85
N ASP A 32 4.01 2.15 9.71
CA ASP A 32 2.90 2.21 10.66
C ASP A 32 1.62 1.76 9.93
N GLU A 33 0.92 0.77 10.47
CA GLU A 33 -0.32 0.22 9.91
C GLU A 33 -1.42 1.27 9.73
N ARG A 34 -1.38 2.38 10.49
CA ARG A 34 -2.39 3.43 10.46
C ARG A 34 -2.18 4.43 9.34
N THR A 35 -0.93 4.59 8.90
CA THR A 35 -0.53 5.64 7.95
C THR A 35 0.13 5.09 6.70
N CYS A 36 0.35 3.78 6.59
CA CYS A 36 0.98 3.20 5.42
C CYS A 36 0.07 3.35 4.19
N VAL A 37 0.72 3.53 3.04
CA VAL A 37 0.07 3.48 1.73
C VAL A 37 0.06 2.03 1.26
N VAL A 38 -1.12 1.53 0.89
CA VAL A 38 -1.29 0.15 0.43
C VAL A 38 -1.25 0.11 -1.10
N LEU A 39 -0.43 -0.79 -1.64
CA LEU A 39 -0.43 -1.18 -3.04
C LEU A 39 -1.15 -2.52 -3.17
N ASN A 40 -2.15 -2.58 -4.05
CA ASN A 40 -2.93 -3.78 -4.33
C ASN A 40 -2.45 -4.45 -5.62
N ASP A 41 -2.68 -5.76 -5.72
CA ASP A 41 -2.52 -6.50 -6.97
C ASP A 41 -3.74 -6.34 -7.92
N ILE A 42 -3.80 -7.18 -8.95
CA ILE A 42 -4.84 -7.15 -9.99
C ILE A 42 -6.21 -7.60 -9.47
N ASP A 43 -6.24 -8.44 -8.43
CA ASP A 43 -7.46 -8.90 -7.78
C ASP A 43 -7.94 -7.89 -6.73
N GLY A 44 -7.12 -6.88 -6.46
CA GLY A 44 -7.39 -5.81 -5.53
C GLY A 44 -6.90 -6.12 -4.12
N ASP A 45 -6.19 -7.22 -3.90
CA ASP A 45 -5.71 -7.62 -2.57
C ASP A 45 -4.43 -6.88 -2.17
N PRO A 46 -4.21 -6.59 -0.87
CA PRO A 46 -2.98 -5.95 -0.40
C PRO A 46 -1.74 -6.76 -0.78
N LEU A 47 -0.90 -6.18 -1.64
CA LEU A 47 0.34 -6.80 -2.13
C LEU A 47 1.58 -6.27 -1.38
N MET A 48 1.61 -4.95 -1.14
CA MET A 48 2.75 -4.27 -0.53
C MET A 48 2.28 -3.03 0.22
N VAL A 49 3.05 -2.62 1.24
CA VAL A 49 2.85 -1.38 1.97
C VAL A 49 4.06 -0.47 1.87
N LEU A 50 3.82 0.83 1.83
CA LEU A 50 4.85 1.87 1.79
C LEU A 50 4.59 2.89 2.90
N SER A 51 5.62 3.61 3.30
CA SER A 51 5.43 4.85 4.05
C SER A 51 4.84 5.93 3.13
N PRO A 52 4.17 6.96 3.66
CA PRO A 52 3.72 8.11 2.87
C PRO A 52 4.85 8.73 2.04
N ASP A 53 6.05 8.92 2.61
CA ASP A 53 7.22 9.43 1.88
C ASP A 53 7.67 8.48 0.76
N GLY A 54 7.67 7.17 1.03
CA GLY A 54 7.97 6.15 0.03
C GLY A 54 7.01 6.21 -1.17
N TRP A 55 5.71 6.41 -0.90
CA TRP A 55 4.72 6.64 -1.94
C TRP A 55 4.99 7.95 -2.69
N SER A 56 5.23 9.07 -2.01
CA SER A 56 5.52 10.36 -2.65
C SER A 56 6.71 10.28 -3.63
N ARG A 57 7.77 9.54 -3.27
CA ARG A 57 8.93 9.33 -4.16
C ARG A 57 8.61 8.52 -5.41
N ILE A 58 7.70 7.55 -5.30
CA ILE A 58 7.21 6.76 -6.43
C ILE A 58 6.29 7.62 -7.30
N ALA A 59 5.29 8.25 -6.68
CA ALA A 59 4.26 9.05 -7.34
C ALA A 59 4.84 10.27 -8.06
N ALA A 60 5.96 10.83 -7.60
CA ALA A 60 6.65 11.94 -8.24
C ALA A 60 7.16 11.64 -9.66
N LYS A 61 7.25 10.37 -10.07
CA LYS A 61 7.74 9.96 -11.39
C LYS A 61 6.66 9.21 -12.17
N VAL A 62 6.24 9.77 -13.29
CA VAL A 62 5.22 9.16 -14.18
C VAL A 62 5.64 7.76 -14.65
N GLU A 63 6.93 7.56 -14.93
CA GLU A 63 7.49 6.25 -15.31
C GLU A 63 7.25 5.17 -14.25
N ASN A 64 7.34 5.51 -12.97
CA ASN A 64 7.09 4.56 -11.90
C ASN A 64 5.60 4.18 -11.83
N GLN A 65 4.70 5.14 -12.07
CA GLN A 65 3.26 4.87 -12.12
C GLN A 65 2.91 3.96 -13.31
N ALA A 66 3.50 4.20 -14.48
CA ALA A 66 3.34 3.33 -15.65
C ALA A 66 3.82 1.90 -15.36
N ARG A 67 4.98 1.75 -14.72
CA ARG A 67 5.52 0.42 -14.34
C ARG A 67 4.67 -0.31 -13.31
N LEU A 68 3.98 0.41 -12.42
CA LEU A 68 3.02 -0.21 -11.49
C LEU A 68 1.81 -0.73 -12.26
N LEU A 69 1.25 0.08 -13.17
CA LEU A 69 0.12 -0.31 -14.01
C LEU A 69 0.44 -1.51 -14.92
N GLU A 70 1.63 -1.53 -15.55
CA GLU A 70 2.11 -2.67 -16.36
C GLU A 70 2.17 -3.98 -15.56
N LYS A 71 2.39 -3.89 -14.25
CA LYS A 71 2.43 -5.04 -13.33
C LYS A 71 1.07 -5.37 -12.72
N GLY A 72 0.01 -4.66 -13.11
CA GLY A 72 -1.31 -4.80 -12.49
C GLY A 72 -1.36 -4.31 -11.04
N VAL A 73 -0.44 -3.44 -10.64
CA VAL A 73 -0.38 -2.91 -9.27
C VAL A 73 -1.09 -1.57 -9.20
N THR A 74 -2.02 -1.44 -8.26
CA THR A 74 -2.79 -0.21 -8.04
C THR A 74 -2.56 0.33 -6.64
N VAL A 75 -2.82 1.61 -6.41
CA VAL A 75 -2.75 2.21 -5.06
C VAL A 75 -4.13 2.27 -4.43
N ASP A 76 -4.24 1.92 -3.15
CA ASP A 76 -5.48 2.09 -2.40
C ASP A 76 -5.70 3.59 -2.11
N LEU A 77 -6.69 4.15 -2.79
CA LEU A 77 -7.03 5.58 -2.68
C LEU A 77 -7.38 6.01 -1.25
N ASN A 78 -7.89 5.10 -0.42
CA ASN A 78 -8.24 5.39 0.98
C ASN A 78 -7.02 5.54 1.90
N THR A 79 -5.83 5.17 1.40
CA THR A 79 -4.57 5.23 2.15
C THR A 79 -3.71 6.42 1.76
N ILE A 80 -4.02 7.07 0.64
CA ILE A 80 -3.32 8.28 0.16
C ILE A 80 -4.10 9.57 0.41
N LEU A 81 -5.41 9.49 0.62
CA LEU A 81 -6.24 10.63 0.96
C LEU A 81 -6.16 10.89 2.47
N PRO A 82 -6.12 12.17 2.92
CA PRO A 82 -6.23 12.49 4.33
C PRO A 82 -7.57 11.96 4.86
N ARG A 83 -7.50 11.18 5.94
CA ARG A 83 -8.68 10.66 6.66
C ARG A 83 -9.29 11.73 7.55
#